data_AF-A0A1C5HYQ9-F1
#
_entry.id   AF-A0A1C5HYQ9-F1
#
_cell.length_a   1.000
_cell.length_b   1.000
_cell.length_c   1.000
_cell.angle_alpha   90.00
_cell.angle_beta   90.00
_cell.angle_gamma   90.00
#
_symmetry.space_group_name_H-M   'P 1'
#
loop_
_entity.id
_entity.type
_entity.pdbx_description
1 polymer ?
#
loop_
_entity_poly.entity_id
_entity_poly.type
_entity_poly.pdbx_seq_one_letter_code
_entity_poly.pdbx_strand_id
1 'polypeptide(L)'
;MKHHLKRQLRRLATERPYQVVVAAAATLVAASTTGVLIAGPAQAPARQETAAVAEVAPRLDEAASRDQARVAAAAPVSPSASPSATATPDPDLTTSAPKPAATKQAVAKKAVAKKVVAEKPAAKKPPASKVLDYTYEAQTTYYNCGPAAVRNALSASGVETTQDGLAGPLGTTEMGTNSAEDTTRVLNQMVKGSPYRTTMFAGSPSSAQIERLSADVVEAVSSGRGVVANIAGDATDTQGGWHSFPGGHYIAVVGYQDNGRTLRIADSADPSLPAYWISAADLANWIATRGYSA
;
A
#
# COMPACT_ATOMS: atom_id res chain seq x y z
N MET A 1 41.03 -54.00 -1.00
CA MET A 1 40.26 -53.98 -2.26
C MET A 1 40.10 -52.50 -2.62
N LYS A 2 40.95 -51.84 -3.42
CA LYS A 2 41.23 -52.02 -4.87
C LYS A 2 39.94 -52.14 -5.71
N HIS A 3 39.46 -51.01 -6.25
CA HIS A 3 39.43 -50.74 -7.71
C HIS A 3 39.04 -49.27 -8.00
N HIS A 4 39.81 -48.60 -8.87
CA HIS A 4 39.46 -47.32 -9.50
C HIS A 4 38.94 -47.59 -10.93
N LEU A 5 38.05 -46.72 -11.45
CA LEU A 5 38.08 -46.02 -12.78
C LEU A 5 36.70 -45.35 -13.04
N LYS A 6 36.61 -44.06 -13.44
CA LYS A 6 36.52 -43.53 -14.84
C LYS A 6 35.43 -44.24 -15.68
N ARG A 7 34.51 -43.61 -16.44
CA ARG A 7 34.34 -42.30 -17.14
C ARG A 7 32.81 -41.98 -17.18
N GLN A 8 32.19 -40.99 -17.87
CA GLN A 8 32.57 -39.93 -18.81
C GLN A 8 31.56 -38.76 -18.65
N LEU A 9 31.97 -37.51 -18.38
CA LEU A 9 31.94 -36.38 -19.31
C LEU A 9 30.76 -36.32 -20.31
N ARG A 10 29.83 -35.36 -20.09
CA ARG A 10 29.35 -34.45 -21.15
C ARG A 10 29.24 -33.03 -20.62
N ARG A 11 29.94 -32.10 -21.28
CA ARG A 11 29.76 -30.65 -21.15
C ARG A 11 28.50 -30.24 -21.91
N LEU A 12 27.75 -29.27 -21.39
CA LEU A 12 27.24 -28.17 -22.20
C LEU A 12 27.51 -26.88 -21.44
N ALA A 13 28.34 -26.02 -22.02
CA ALA A 13 28.57 -24.67 -21.55
C ALA A 13 27.78 -23.73 -22.46
N THR A 14 27.06 -22.78 -21.88
CA THR A 14 26.50 -21.63 -22.59
C THR A 14 26.71 -20.38 -21.74
N GLU A 15 27.98 -20.01 -21.59
CA GLU A 15 28.32 -18.62 -21.30
C GLU A 15 27.93 -17.79 -22.54
N ARG A 16 27.14 -16.74 -22.36
CA ARG A 16 26.94 -15.69 -23.37
C ARG A 16 27.57 -14.41 -22.83
N PRO A 17 28.59 -13.84 -23.50
CA PRO A 17 29.19 -12.59 -23.06
C PRO A 17 28.23 -11.42 -23.33
N TYR A 18 28.10 -10.54 -22.33
CA TYR A 18 27.41 -9.25 -22.48
C TYR A 18 28.19 -8.38 -23.48
N GLN A 19 27.54 -7.98 -24.58
CA GLN A 19 28.09 -6.93 -25.44
C GLN A 19 27.66 -5.56 -24.90
N VAL A 20 28.62 -4.82 -24.37
CA VAL A 20 28.44 -3.41 -24.01
C VAL A 20 28.52 -2.57 -25.28
N VAL A 21 27.40 -1.96 -25.69
CA VAL A 21 27.39 -1.00 -26.80
C VAL A 21 27.77 0.38 -26.26
N VAL A 22 29.04 0.74 -26.38
CA VAL A 22 29.52 2.10 -26.13
C VAL A 22 29.29 2.93 -27.39
N ALA A 23 28.23 3.77 -27.39
CA ALA A 23 28.00 4.74 -28.44
C ALA A 23 28.86 5.99 -28.20
N ALA A 24 30.00 6.08 -28.89
CA ALA A 24 30.83 7.29 -28.88
C ALA A 24 30.23 8.36 -29.79
N ALA A 25 29.81 9.50 -29.22
CA ALA A 25 29.42 10.68 -29.98
C ALA A 25 30.67 11.42 -30.48
N ALA A 26 30.90 11.40 -31.79
CA ALA A 26 32.04 12.08 -32.41
C ALA A 26 31.84 13.60 -32.44
N THR A 27 32.84 14.34 -31.96
CA THR A 27 32.91 15.79 -32.08
C THR A 27 33.30 16.20 -33.50
N LEU A 28 32.46 16.98 -34.18
CA LEU A 28 32.82 17.61 -35.44
C LEU A 28 33.24 19.07 -35.19
N VAL A 29 34.55 19.30 -35.20
CA VAL A 29 35.12 20.65 -35.27
C VAL A 29 35.20 21.08 -36.72
N ALA A 30 34.50 22.16 -37.06
CA ALA A 30 34.72 22.91 -38.30
C ALA A 30 35.07 24.36 -37.93
N ALA A 31 36.24 24.80 -38.39
CA ALA A 31 36.76 26.15 -38.15
C ALA A 31 36.96 26.88 -39.50
N SER A 32 37.23 28.19 -39.44
CA SER A 32 37.55 29.12 -40.54
C SER A 32 36.33 29.57 -41.41
N THR A 33 36.17 30.84 -41.82
CA THR A 33 36.99 32.06 -41.57
C THR A 33 36.22 33.36 -41.86
N THR A 34 36.57 34.44 -41.13
CA THR A 34 36.64 35.87 -41.54
C THR A 34 35.44 36.57 -42.24
N GLY A 35 34.95 37.70 -41.68
CA GLY A 35 34.18 38.66 -42.48
C GLY A 35 33.49 39.85 -41.78
N VAL A 36 34.24 40.94 -41.53
CA VAL A 36 33.78 42.36 -41.48
C VAL A 36 32.76 42.83 -40.40
N LEU A 37 33.15 43.90 -39.69
CA LEU A 37 32.29 44.73 -38.84
C LEU A 37 31.58 45.82 -39.66
N ILE A 38 30.28 46.06 -39.41
CA ILE A 38 29.64 47.36 -39.62
C ILE A 38 28.77 47.67 -38.40
N ALA A 39 28.97 48.85 -37.81
CA ALA A 39 28.13 49.35 -36.72
C ALA A 39 26.96 50.18 -37.27
N GLY A 40 25.76 50.00 -36.70
CA GLY A 40 24.57 50.80 -36.97
C GLY A 40 23.61 50.71 -35.78
N PRO A 41 23.04 51.84 -35.29
CA PRO A 41 22.24 51.82 -34.06
C PRO A 41 20.75 51.54 -34.30
N ALA A 42 20.12 50.94 -33.27
CA ALA A 42 18.71 51.04 -32.92
C ALA A 42 17.64 50.59 -33.94
N GLN A 43 17.18 49.35 -33.79
CA GLN A 43 15.74 49.03 -33.91
C GLN A 43 15.41 47.86 -32.97
N ALA A 44 14.36 47.99 -32.15
CA ALA A 44 13.88 46.90 -31.30
C ALA A 44 12.88 46.00 -32.04
N PRO A 45 12.91 44.67 -31.82
CA PRO A 45 11.78 43.80 -32.11
C PRO A 45 11.00 43.44 -30.84
N ALA A 46 9.74 43.06 -31.03
CA ALA A 46 8.75 42.94 -29.96
C ALA A 46 8.77 41.58 -29.22
N ARG A 47 8.16 41.62 -28.02
CA ARG A 47 7.59 40.52 -27.24
C ARG A 47 7.19 39.29 -28.09
N GLN A 48 7.81 38.15 -27.80
CA GLN A 48 7.20 36.84 -28.02
C GLN A 48 6.94 36.18 -26.67
N GLU A 49 5.66 35.96 -26.36
CA GLU A 49 5.26 35.05 -25.29
C GLU A 49 5.37 33.62 -25.81
N THR A 50 6.26 32.82 -25.24
CA THR A 50 6.20 31.37 -25.35
C THR A 50 5.30 30.84 -24.23
N ALA A 51 4.05 30.52 -24.58
CA ALA A 51 3.13 29.85 -23.68
C ALA A 51 3.72 28.49 -23.25
N ALA A 52 3.80 28.24 -21.94
CA ALA A 52 4.15 26.93 -21.42
C ALA A 52 3.00 25.97 -21.72
N VAL A 53 3.29 24.89 -22.46
CA VAL A 53 2.34 23.80 -22.67
C VAL A 53 2.29 23.00 -21.38
N ALA A 54 1.19 23.14 -20.63
CA ALA A 54 0.93 22.31 -19.47
C ALA A 54 0.57 20.89 -19.93
N GLU A 55 1.51 19.96 -19.84
CA GLU A 55 1.24 18.54 -20.06
C GLU A 55 0.41 18.00 -18.89
N VAL A 56 -0.87 17.71 -19.17
CA VAL A 56 -1.81 17.22 -18.17
C VAL A 56 -1.55 15.74 -17.93
N ALA A 57 -1.02 15.40 -16.74
CA ALA A 57 -0.88 14.02 -16.32
C ALA A 57 -2.25 13.30 -16.33
N PRO A 58 -2.34 12.06 -16.86
CA PRO A 58 -3.60 11.35 -16.96
C PRO A 58 -4.11 10.94 -15.58
N ARG A 59 -5.37 11.28 -15.30
CA ARG A 59 -6.10 10.73 -14.14
C ARG A 59 -6.45 9.27 -14.42
N LEU A 60 -5.89 8.36 -13.63
CA LEU A 60 -6.09 6.91 -13.77
C LEU A 60 -7.43 6.46 -13.15
N ASP A 61 -8.55 6.83 -13.78
CA ASP A 61 -9.90 6.37 -13.39
C ASP A 61 -10.90 6.42 -14.57
N GLU A 62 -10.57 5.83 -15.75
CA GLU A 62 -11.60 5.50 -16.76
C GLU A 62 -11.16 4.40 -17.78
N ALA A 63 -11.18 3.12 -17.36
CA ALA A 63 -11.26 1.92 -18.21
C ALA A 63 -11.48 0.68 -17.33
N ALA A 64 -12.36 -0.29 -17.61
CA ALA A 64 -13.30 -0.45 -18.74
C ALA A 64 -14.58 -1.17 -18.27
N SER A 65 -15.66 -1.08 -19.04
CA SER A 65 -16.89 -1.84 -18.85
C SER A 65 -17.30 -2.52 -20.16
N ARG A 66 -17.77 -3.78 -20.06
CA ARG A 66 -18.19 -4.68 -21.16
C ARG A 66 -16.98 -5.23 -21.97
N ASP A 67 -17.00 -6.48 -22.46
CA ASP A 67 -18.16 -7.32 -22.81
C ASP A 67 -18.03 -8.83 -22.47
N GLN A 68 -19.08 -9.58 -22.80
CA GLN A 68 -19.37 -10.97 -22.39
C GLN A 68 -18.65 -12.06 -23.23
N ALA A 69 -18.46 -13.26 -22.65
CA ALA A 69 -18.77 -14.52 -23.33
C ALA A 69 -18.96 -15.71 -22.35
N ARG A 70 -19.84 -16.65 -22.69
CA ARG A 70 -20.19 -17.83 -21.88
C ARG A 70 -19.30 -19.03 -22.18
N VAL A 71 -19.00 -19.84 -21.16
CA VAL A 71 -19.00 -21.32 -21.28
C VAL A 71 -19.60 -21.90 -19.99
N ALA A 72 -20.38 -22.97 -20.10
CA ALA A 72 -21.05 -23.66 -18.98
C ALA A 72 -20.77 -25.17 -19.02
N ALA A 73 -21.07 -25.85 -17.89
CA ALA A 73 -20.90 -27.28 -17.55
C ALA A 73 -19.78 -27.53 -16.51
N ALA A 74 -19.93 -28.44 -15.53
CA ALA A 74 -21.11 -29.13 -15.00
C ALA A 74 -20.84 -29.58 -13.56
N ALA A 75 -21.89 -29.83 -12.76
CA ALA A 75 -21.80 -30.38 -11.40
C ALA A 75 -22.13 -31.89 -11.38
N PRO A 76 -21.63 -32.66 -10.39
CA PRO A 76 -22.21 -33.94 -10.02
C PRO A 76 -22.85 -33.93 -8.61
N VAL A 77 -24.16 -34.16 -8.64
CA VAL A 77 -25.08 -34.80 -7.66
C VAL A 77 -24.54 -35.37 -6.33
N SER A 78 -25.33 -35.15 -5.27
CA SER A 78 -25.36 -35.96 -4.03
C SER A 78 -26.48 -37.01 -4.07
N PRO A 79 -26.34 -38.18 -3.41
CA PRO A 79 -27.45 -39.08 -3.09
C PRO A 79 -28.05 -38.82 -1.69
N SER A 80 -29.26 -39.34 -1.47
CA SER A 80 -30.11 -39.13 -0.29
C SER A 80 -30.40 -40.46 0.44
N ALA A 81 -30.64 -40.43 1.76
CA ALA A 81 -31.75 -41.12 2.45
C ALA A 81 -31.61 -41.14 3.99
N SER A 82 -32.72 -40.95 4.70
CA SER A 82 -32.90 -41.23 6.15
C SER A 82 -33.34 -42.70 6.38
N PRO A 83 -33.54 -43.16 7.63
CA PRO A 83 -34.86 -42.98 8.27
C PRO A 83 -34.85 -42.71 9.79
N SER A 84 -36.01 -42.31 10.32
CA SER A 84 -36.28 -41.98 11.73
C SER A 84 -36.91 -43.14 12.53
N ALA A 85 -36.72 -43.14 13.85
CA ALA A 85 -37.53 -43.83 14.87
C ALA A 85 -37.12 -43.31 16.27
N THR A 86 -37.93 -43.21 17.33
CA THR A 86 -39.39 -43.06 17.53
C THR A 86 -39.54 -42.43 18.94
N ALA A 87 -40.51 -41.53 19.17
CA ALA A 87 -40.76 -40.95 20.49
C ALA A 87 -42.10 -41.43 21.08
N THR A 88 -42.12 -41.73 22.38
CA THR A 88 -43.32 -42.02 23.18
C THR A 88 -43.60 -40.88 24.17
N PRO A 89 -44.88 -40.57 24.47
CA PRO A 89 -45.27 -39.50 25.39
C PRO A 89 -45.66 -40.02 26.79
N ASP A 90 -45.65 -39.13 27.79
CA ASP A 90 -46.51 -39.23 28.99
C ASP A 90 -46.79 -37.80 29.57
N PRO A 91 -47.89 -37.58 30.33
CA PRO A 91 -48.53 -36.26 30.43
C PRO A 91 -48.39 -35.47 31.76
N ASP A 92 -48.64 -34.16 31.62
CA ASP A 92 -49.33 -33.20 32.51
C ASP A 92 -49.30 -33.38 34.04
N LEU A 93 -48.73 -32.38 34.75
CA LEU A 93 -49.35 -31.80 35.94
C LEU A 93 -49.18 -30.27 36.01
N THR A 94 -50.30 -29.58 35.76
CA THR A 94 -50.63 -28.17 36.04
C THR A 94 -50.13 -27.55 37.36
N THR A 95 -49.89 -26.21 37.39
CA THR A 95 -50.69 -25.22 38.18
C THR A 95 -49.94 -23.92 38.61
N SER A 96 -50.56 -22.78 38.26
CA SER A 96 -50.52 -21.43 38.87
C SER A 96 -49.26 -20.55 38.95
N ALA A 97 -49.38 -19.37 38.31
CA ALA A 97 -48.76 -18.12 38.73
C ALA A 97 -49.71 -17.29 39.64
N PRO A 98 -49.21 -16.27 40.35
CA PRO A 98 -49.95 -15.00 40.38
C PRO A 98 -49.08 -13.72 40.28
N LYS A 99 -49.74 -12.62 39.90
CA LYS A 99 -49.24 -11.23 39.74
C LYS A 99 -50.45 -10.29 40.01
N PRO A 100 -50.31 -8.96 40.26
CA PRO A 100 -49.35 -8.18 41.04
C PRO A 100 -50.01 -7.57 42.32
N ALA A 101 -49.23 -6.84 43.13
CA ALA A 101 -49.77 -5.80 44.01
C ALA A 101 -48.90 -4.52 43.94
N ALA A 102 -49.52 -3.36 44.12
CA ALA A 102 -48.87 -2.05 44.02
C ALA A 102 -49.11 -1.21 45.27
N THR A 103 -48.11 -0.46 45.71
CA THR A 103 -48.25 0.57 46.76
C THR A 103 -47.46 1.82 46.38
N LYS A 104 -48.05 3.01 46.61
CA LYS A 104 -47.46 4.34 46.34
C LYS A 104 -46.94 4.98 47.64
N GLN A 105 -46.25 6.12 47.48
CA GLN A 105 -45.84 7.12 48.50
C GLN A 105 -44.48 6.84 49.20
N ALA A 106 -43.62 7.84 49.50
CA ALA A 106 -43.65 9.26 49.15
C ALA A 106 -42.23 9.91 49.09
N VAL A 107 -42.22 11.06 48.42
CA VAL A 107 -41.18 12.09 48.19
C VAL A 107 -40.05 12.23 49.23
N ALA A 108 -38.80 12.27 48.74
CA ALA A 108 -37.72 13.08 49.31
C ALA A 108 -36.92 13.77 48.18
N LYS A 109 -36.89 15.11 48.16
CA LYS A 109 -36.19 15.89 47.13
C LYS A 109 -34.72 16.08 47.53
N LYS A 110 -33.78 15.60 46.69
CA LYS A 110 -32.39 16.11 46.70
C LYS A 110 -31.96 16.41 45.27
N ALA A 111 -31.78 17.70 44.98
CA ALA A 111 -31.32 18.15 43.68
C ALA A 111 -29.84 17.75 43.49
N VAL A 112 -29.60 16.73 42.66
CA VAL A 112 -28.27 16.47 42.10
C VAL A 112 -28.21 17.20 40.77
N ALA A 113 -27.35 18.21 40.68
CA ALA A 113 -27.13 18.94 39.44
C ALA A 113 -26.63 17.96 38.37
N LYS A 114 -27.48 17.67 37.37
CA LYS A 114 -27.07 16.90 36.20
C LYS A 114 -26.09 17.75 35.39
N LYS A 115 -24.79 17.52 35.63
CA LYS A 115 -23.73 17.90 34.70
C LYS A 115 -24.08 17.26 33.36
N VAL A 116 -24.52 18.07 32.40
CA VAL A 116 -24.73 17.63 31.02
C VAL A 116 -23.35 17.33 30.45
N VAL A 117 -22.96 16.05 30.50
CA VAL A 117 -21.84 15.56 29.72
C VAL A 117 -22.33 15.60 28.28
N ALA A 118 -21.82 16.54 27.50
CA ALA A 118 -22.06 16.58 26.08
C ALA A 118 -21.54 15.26 25.48
N GLU A 119 -22.46 14.44 24.99
CA GLU A 119 -22.14 13.17 24.37
C GLU A 119 -21.37 13.46 23.07
N LYS A 120 -20.09 13.09 23.05
CA LYS A 120 -19.23 13.26 21.88
C LYS A 120 -19.90 12.53 20.71
N PRO A 121 -20.19 13.20 19.57
CA PRO A 121 -20.81 12.54 18.43
C PRO A 121 -20.05 11.27 18.07
N ALA A 122 -20.76 10.16 17.95
CA ALA A 122 -20.18 8.89 17.54
C ALA A 122 -19.44 9.11 16.21
N ALA A 123 -18.16 8.72 16.16
CA ALA A 123 -17.37 8.87 14.95
C ALA A 123 -18.06 8.10 13.81
N LYS A 124 -18.27 8.75 12.67
CA LYS A 124 -18.85 8.09 11.50
C LYS A 124 -17.96 6.90 11.14
N LYS A 125 -18.58 5.74 10.89
CA LYS A 125 -17.86 4.56 10.38
C LYS A 125 -17.10 4.95 9.10
N PRO A 126 -15.83 4.54 8.93
CA PRO A 126 -15.10 4.78 7.68
C PRO A 126 -15.84 4.16 6.47
N PRO A 127 -15.63 4.71 5.26
CA PRO A 127 -16.20 4.15 4.04
C PRO A 127 -15.64 2.76 3.76
N ALA A 128 -16.34 1.96 2.94
CA ALA A 128 -15.90 0.62 2.56
C ALA A 128 -14.65 0.63 1.66
N SER A 129 -14.41 1.73 0.94
CA SER A 129 -13.25 1.94 0.08
C SER A 129 -12.81 3.40 0.16
N LYS A 130 -11.50 3.66 0.02
CA LYS A 130 -10.92 5.00 -0.17
C LYS A 130 -9.54 4.87 -0.79
N VAL A 131 -9.23 5.72 -1.77
CA VAL A 131 -7.86 5.99 -2.24
C VAL A 131 -7.56 7.45 -1.92
N LEU A 132 -6.30 7.75 -1.57
CA LEU A 132 -5.84 9.12 -1.34
C LEU A 132 -5.42 9.76 -2.67
N ASP A 133 -5.69 11.05 -2.84
CA ASP A 133 -4.93 11.87 -3.79
C ASP A 133 -3.51 12.00 -3.25
N TYR A 134 -2.50 11.70 -4.07
CA TYR A 134 -1.09 11.80 -3.71
C TYR A 134 -0.25 12.11 -4.95
N THR A 135 0.89 12.77 -4.75
CA THR A 135 1.89 12.90 -5.79
C THR A 135 2.71 11.61 -5.79
N TYR A 136 2.78 10.90 -6.92
CA TYR A 136 3.67 9.76 -7.12
C TYR A 136 5.09 10.25 -7.46
N GLU A 137 6.11 9.46 -7.07
CA GLU A 137 7.50 9.59 -7.51
C GLU A 137 8.17 8.22 -7.36
N ALA A 138 8.89 7.80 -8.39
CA ALA A 138 9.69 6.57 -8.39
C ALA A 138 11.04 6.80 -7.67
N GLN A 139 11.68 5.75 -7.16
CA GLN A 139 12.92 5.89 -6.41
C GLN A 139 14.06 6.40 -7.30
N THR A 140 14.80 7.42 -6.85
CA THR A 140 15.89 8.03 -7.65
C THR A 140 17.14 7.16 -7.76
N THR A 141 17.32 6.20 -6.85
CA THR A 141 18.42 5.23 -6.81
C THR A 141 17.90 3.86 -6.37
N TYR A 142 18.68 2.79 -6.59
CA TYR A 142 18.28 1.43 -6.20
C TYR A 142 18.04 1.25 -4.68
N TYR A 143 18.59 2.13 -3.84
CA TYR A 143 18.48 2.10 -2.38
C TYR A 143 17.48 3.12 -1.79
N ASN A 144 16.95 4.03 -2.60
CA ASN A 144 16.06 5.12 -2.16
C ASN A 144 14.57 4.71 -2.00
N CYS A 145 14.25 3.41 -1.96
CA CYS A 145 12.88 2.94 -1.76
C CYS A 145 12.23 3.46 -0.46
N GLY A 146 12.98 3.50 0.64
CA GLY A 146 12.51 4.06 1.91
C GLY A 146 12.12 5.54 1.80
N PRO A 147 13.04 6.43 1.34
CA PRO A 147 12.73 7.82 1.01
C PRO A 147 11.53 7.99 0.06
N ALA A 148 11.45 7.21 -1.02
CA ALA A 148 10.37 7.31 -2.00
C ALA A 148 9.01 6.91 -1.42
N ALA A 149 8.93 5.80 -0.68
CA ALA A 149 7.70 5.37 0.00
C ALA A 149 7.23 6.39 1.04
N VAL A 150 8.15 6.92 1.86
CA VAL A 150 7.85 7.97 2.84
C VAL A 150 7.36 9.25 2.16
N ARG A 151 8.01 9.67 1.07
CA ARG A 151 7.58 10.83 0.27
C ARG A 151 6.17 10.64 -0.29
N ASN A 152 5.88 9.49 -0.91
CA ASN A 152 4.57 9.21 -1.50
C ASN A 152 3.46 9.13 -0.43
N ALA A 153 3.76 8.62 0.77
CA ALA A 153 2.82 8.62 1.89
C ALA A 153 2.60 10.03 2.51
N LEU A 154 3.64 10.88 2.52
CA LEU A 154 3.57 12.26 3.03
C LEU A 154 2.85 13.21 2.07
N SER A 155 3.02 13.07 0.75
CA SER A 155 2.28 13.88 -0.24
C SER A 155 0.77 13.66 -0.11
N ALA A 156 0.34 12.43 0.21
CA ALA A 156 -1.05 12.10 0.52
C ALA A 156 -1.61 12.83 1.77
N SER A 157 -0.72 13.27 2.67
CA SER A 157 -1.04 14.10 3.85
C SER A 157 -0.89 15.61 3.58
N GLY A 158 -0.62 16.02 2.34
CA GLY A 158 -0.34 17.41 1.95
C GLY A 158 1.03 17.92 2.40
N VAL A 159 1.99 17.02 2.67
CA VAL A 159 3.35 17.37 3.07
C VAL A 159 4.31 17.15 1.90
N GLU A 160 4.70 18.25 1.24
CA GLU A 160 5.68 18.24 0.16
C GLU A 160 7.11 18.09 0.68
N THR A 161 7.87 17.18 0.07
CA THR A 161 9.26 16.87 0.43
C THR A 161 9.97 16.13 -0.72
N THR A 162 11.27 15.90 -0.61
CA THR A 162 12.10 15.22 -1.62
C THR A 162 12.77 13.98 -1.04
N GLN A 163 13.10 13.01 -1.89
CA GLN A 163 13.84 11.81 -1.47
C GLN A 163 15.19 12.15 -0.82
N ASP A 164 15.95 13.08 -1.41
CA ASP A 164 17.23 13.53 -0.87
C ASP A 164 17.10 14.18 0.51
N GLY A 165 16.02 14.96 0.73
CA GLY A 165 15.71 15.56 2.03
C GLY A 165 15.30 14.54 3.10
N LEU A 166 14.77 13.38 2.70
CA LEU A 166 14.37 12.29 3.58
C LEU A 166 15.50 11.27 3.83
N ALA A 167 16.44 11.09 2.89
CA ALA A 167 17.48 10.07 2.96
C ALA A 167 18.32 10.15 4.24
N GLY A 168 18.82 11.35 4.57
CA GLY A 168 19.57 11.62 5.80
C GLY A 168 18.76 11.33 7.08
N PRO A 169 17.57 11.95 7.27
CA PRO A 169 16.69 11.67 8.40
C PRO A 169 16.30 10.19 8.56
N LEU A 170 16.11 9.45 7.46
CA LEU A 170 15.80 8.02 7.47
C LEU A 170 17.04 7.14 7.77
N GLY A 171 18.26 7.68 7.76
CA GLY A 171 19.48 6.88 7.86
C GLY A 171 19.71 6.01 6.62
N THR A 172 19.20 6.43 5.46
CA THR A 172 19.31 5.69 4.20
C THR A 172 20.76 5.70 3.72
N THR A 173 21.26 4.52 3.37
CA THR A 173 22.59 4.33 2.78
C THR A 173 22.48 3.54 1.47
N GLU A 174 23.60 3.18 0.85
CA GLU A 174 23.62 2.22 -0.28
C GLU A 174 23.01 0.84 0.09
N MET A 175 22.87 0.54 1.39
CA MET A 175 22.17 -0.65 1.89
C MET A 175 20.65 -0.43 2.13
N GLY A 176 20.12 0.74 1.78
CA GLY A 176 18.72 1.14 2.02
C GLY A 176 18.47 1.78 3.40
N THR A 177 17.19 1.84 3.79
CA THR A 177 16.70 2.24 5.12
C THR A 177 16.55 1.02 6.02
N ASN A 178 17.02 1.07 7.27
CA ASN A 178 17.16 -0.14 8.10
C ASN A 178 15.84 -0.79 8.53
N SER A 179 14.89 -0.02 9.06
CA SER A 179 13.66 -0.61 9.64
C SER A 179 12.41 0.28 9.58
N ALA A 180 11.25 -0.32 9.88
CA ALA A 180 9.98 0.40 9.97
C ALA A 180 9.92 1.38 11.17
N GLU A 181 10.80 1.27 12.17
CA GLU A 181 10.99 2.31 13.19
C GLU A 181 11.57 3.59 12.60
N ASP A 182 12.48 3.52 11.63
CA ASP A 182 13.05 4.71 10.97
C ASP A 182 11.99 5.45 10.15
N THR A 183 11.18 4.73 9.38
CA THR A 183 10.05 5.34 8.64
C THR A 183 9.03 5.93 9.59
N THR A 184 8.61 5.23 10.64
CA THR A 184 7.69 5.77 11.67
C THR A 184 8.24 7.03 12.32
N ARG A 185 9.53 7.05 12.67
CA ARG A 185 10.21 8.19 13.29
C ARG A 185 10.18 9.42 12.39
N VAL A 186 10.55 9.29 11.13
CA VAL A 186 10.58 10.41 10.17
C VAL A 186 9.17 10.88 9.80
N LEU A 187 8.25 9.96 9.52
CA LEU A 187 6.84 10.29 9.29
C LEU A 187 6.26 11.13 10.44
N ASN A 188 6.56 10.75 11.69
CA ASN A 188 6.13 11.47 12.89
C ASN A 188 6.82 12.81 13.16
N GLN A 189 7.95 13.09 12.51
CA GLN A 189 8.60 14.41 12.52
C GLN A 189 7.94 15.37 11.51
N MET A 190 7.36 14.81 10.44
CA MET A 190 6.80 15.58 9.32
C MET A 190 5.30 15.90 9.48
N VAL A 191 4.57 15.23 10.38
CA VAL A 191 3.14 15.48 10.62
C VAL A 191 2.81 15.82 12.08
N LYS A 192 1.76 16.61 12.30
CA LYS A 192 1.33 17.06 13.64
C LYS A 192 0.81 15.90 14.49
N GLY A 193 1.17 15.91 15.78
CA GLY A 193 0.66 14.97 16.79
C GLY A 193 1.29 13.57 16.75
N SER A 194 2.24 13.33 15.85
CA SER A 194 2.98 12.07 15.72
C SER A 194 2.07 10.82 15.79
N PRO A 195 1.14 10.65 14.82
CA PRO A 195 0.11 9.62 14.85
C PRO A 195 0.66 8.21 14.53
N TYR A 196 1.74 8.11 13.75
CA TYR A 196 2.23 6.85 13.22
C TYR A 196 2.78 5.92 14.30
N ARG A 197 2.49 4.63 14.21
CA ARG A 197 3.07 3.58 15.06
C ARG A 197 3.70 2.49 14.19
N THR A 198 4.86 2.00 14.61
CA THR A 198 5.43 0.78 14.04
C THR A 198 4.67 -0.42 14.58
N THR A 199 4.17 -1.27 13.68
CA THR A 199 3.64 -2.59 14.03
C THR A 199 4.47 -3.66 13.34
N MET A 200 4.90 -4.66 14.10
CA MET A 200 5.76 -5.77 13.67
C MET A 200 5.04 -7.10 13.83
N PHE A 201 5.20 -8.01 12.88
CA PHE A 201 4.72 -9.40 12.98
C PHE A 201 5.91 -10.36 13.13
N ALA A 202 5.91 -11.15 14.20
CA ALA A 202 6.94 -12.15 14.46
C ALA A 202 6.65 -13.43 13.63
N GLY A 203 7.28 -13.52 12.45
CA GLY A 203 7.03 -14.60 11.50
C GLY A 203 5.69 -14.48 10.79
N SER A 204 5.15 -15.61 10.32
CA SER A 204 3.90 -15.67 9.55
C SER A 204 2.72 -15.06 10.33
N PRO A 205 1.91 -14.19 9.71
CA PRO A 205 0.82 -13.50 10.39
C PRO A 205 -0.35 -14.44 10.73
N SER A 206 -0.85 -14.32 11.95
CA SER A 206 -2.15 -14.86 12.34
C SER A 206 -3.30 -14.05 11.72
N SER A 207 -4.50 -14.62 11.65
CA SER A 207 -5.71 -13.92 11.19
C SER A 207 -5.96 -12.61 11.95
N ALA A 208 -5.66 -12.56 13.25
CA ALA A 208 -5.78 -11.35 14.07
C ALA A 208 -4.77 -10.25 13.65
N GLN A 209 -3.59 -10.62 13.17
CA GLN A 209 -2.60 -9.68 12.63
C GLN A 209 -2.99 -9.18 11.23
N ILE A 210 -3.59 -10.03 10.38
CA ILE A 210 -4.14 -9.63 9.08
C ILE A 210 -5.29 -8.62 9.28
N GLU A 211 -6.24 -8.92 10.17
CA GLU A 211 -7.33 -7.99 10.51
C GLU A 211 -6.80 -6.70 11.17
N ARG A 212 -5.70 -6.77 11.93
CA ARG A 212 -5.05 -5.57 12.50
C ARG A 212 -4.42 -4.68 11.43
N LEU A 213 -3.72 -5.26 10.45
CA LEU A 213 -3.17 -4.51 9.30
C LEU A 213 -4.29 -3.84 8.51
N SER A 214 -5.36 -4.58 8.21
CA SER A 214 -6.57 -4.05 7.56
C SER A 214 -7.15 -2.86 8.33
N ALA A 215 -7.37 -3.00 9.64
CA ALA A 215 -7.91 -1.93 10.49
C ALA A 215 -6.99 -0.69 10.56
N ASP A 216 -5.68 -0.88 10.74
CA ASP A 216 -4.70 0.22 10.80
C ASP A 216 -4.64 0.99 9.47
N VAL A 217 -4.63 0.30 8.33
CA VAL A 217 -4.67 0.94 7.01
C VAL A 217 -5.99 1.67 6.78
N VAL A 218 -7.13 1.07 7.15
CA VAL A 218 -8.44 1.73 7.05
C VAL A 218 -8.48 3.00 7.90
N GLU A 219 -7.94 2.99 9.12
CA GLU A 219 -7.87 4.17 9.99
C GLU A 219 -6.96 5.26 9.41
N ALA A 220 -5.72 4.91 9.04
CA ALA A 220 -4.74 5.83 8.47
C ALA A 220 -5.24 6.48 7.17
N VAL A 221 -5.66 5.66 6.19
CA VAL A 221 -6.16 6.14 4.90
C VAL A 221 -7.46 6.93 5.07
N SER A 222 -8.40 6.50 5.92
CA SER A 222 -9.61 7.29 6.20
C SER A 222 -9.29 8.67 6.75
N SER A 223 -8.29 8.77 7.62
CA SER A 223 -7.80 10.02 8.22
C SER A 223 -6.81 10.82 7.35
N GLY A 224 -6.53 10.38 6.13
CA GLY A 224 -5.72 11.13 5.15
C GLY A 224 -4.21 10.87 5.23
N ARG A 225 -3.78 9.75 5.82
CA ARG A 225 -2.38 9.32 5.84
C ARG A 225 -2.17 8.08 4.99
N GLY A 226 -1.12 8.09 4.16
CA GLY A 226 -0.58 6.84 3.61
C GLY A 226 0.17 6.06 4.70
N VAL A 227 0.17 4.73 4.59
CA VAL A 227 0.96 3.81 5.43
C VAL A 227 2.25 3.47 4.70
N VAL A 228 3.37 3.30 5.40
CA VAL A 228 4.63 2.82 4.81
C VAL A 228 4.92 1.40 5.30
N ALA A 229 5.20 0.48 4.39
CA ALA A 229 5.48 -0.92 4.72
C ALA A 229 6.88 -1.32 4.27
N ASN A 230 7.61 -2.02 5.15
CA ASN A 230 8.86 -2.70 4.82
C ASN A 230 8.51 -4.15 4.49
N ILE A 231 8.84 -4.59 3.28
CA ILE A 231 8.50 -5.90 2.73
C ILE A 231 9.78 -6.69 2.40
N ALA A 232 9.71 -8.01 2.38
CA ALA A 232 10.80 -8.86 1.89
C ALA A 232 10.32 -10.20 1.34
N GLY A 233 10.99 -10.69 0.30
CA GLY A 233 10.54 -11.84 -0.48
C GLY A 233 9.57 -11.41 -1.56
N ASP A 234 8.57 -12.23 -1.86
CA ASP A 234 7.74 -12.09 -3.06
C ASP A 234 6.24 -12.10 -2.73
N ALA A 235 5.44 -11.47 -3.60
CA ALA A 235 3.99 -11.46 -3.52
C ALA A 235 3.34 -11.44 -4.90
N THR A 236 2.08 -11.88 -4.96
CA THR A 236 1.22 -11.77 -6.16
C THR A 236 0.12 -10.76 -5.90
N ASP A 237 -0.09 -9.83 -6.83
CA ASP A 237 -1.21 -8.89 -6.77
C ASP A 237 -2.55 -9.51 -7.23
N THR A 238 -3.64 -8.78 -7.04
CA THR A 238 -5.00 -9.24 -7.37
C THR A 238 -5.28 -9.45 -8.86
N GLN A 239 -4.39 -8.99 -9.75
CA GLN A 239 -4.45 -9.22 -11.19
C GLN A 239 -3.48 -10.34 -11.65
N GLY A 240 -2.77 -10.98 -10.72
CA GLY A 240 -1.78 -12.02 -11.01
C GLY A 240 -0.39 -11.49 -11.33
N GLY A 241 -0.13 -10.18 -11.13
CA GLY A 241 1.21 -9.60 -11.27
C GLY A 241 2.13 -10.09 -10.16
N TRP A 242 3.35 -10.53 -10.53
CA TRP A 242 4.35 -11.03 -9.59
C TRP A 242 5.36 -9.95 -9.22
N HIS A 243 5.56 -9.74 -7.91
CA HIS A 243 6.44 -8.72 -7.35
C HIS A 243 7.50 -9.39 -6.47
N SER A 244 8.77 -9.07 -6.69
CA SER A 244 9.90 -9.83 -6.09
C SER A 244 10.98 -8.92 -5.53
N PHE A 245 11.14 -8.94 -4.20
CA PHE A 245 12.13 -8.15 -3.47
C PHE A 245 12.82 -8.99 -2.38
N PRO A 246 13.62 -10.01 -2.74
CA PRO A 246 14.26 -10.92 -1.78
C PRO A 246 15.24 -10.22 -0.82
N GLY A 247 15.86 -9.10 -1.22
CA GLY A 247 16.68 -8.26 -0.34
C GLY A 247 15.88 -7.40 0.64
N GLY A 248 14.60 -7.16 0.33
CA GLY A 248 13.72 -6.21 1.00
C GLY A 248 13.45 -4.96 0.14
N HIS A 249 12.32 -4.30 0.40
CA HIS A 249 11.87 -3.09 -0.28
C HIS A 249 10.93 -2.27 0.62
N TYR A 250 10.68 -1.02 0.26
CA TYR A 250 9.68 -0.17 0.92
C TYR A 250 8.62 0.29 -0.07
N ILE A 251 7.36 0.17 0.34
CA ILE A 251 6.19 0.56 -0.45
C ILE A 251 5.26 1.44 0.38
N ALA A 252 4.49 2.29 -0.30
CA ALA A 252 3.43 3.08 0.34
C ALA A 252 2.06 2.44 0.08
N VAL A 253 1.23 2.31 1.12
CA VAL A 253 -0.18 1.95 0.97
C VAL A 253 -0.99 3.25 0.99
N VAL A 254 -1.61 3.57 -0.15
CA VAL A 254 -2.29 4.84 -0.42
C VAL A 254 -3.82 4.70 -0.51
N GLY A 255 -4.33 3.48 -0.31
CA GLY A 255 -5.76 3.21 -0.44
C GLY A 255 -6.17 1.81 0.02
N TYR A 256 -7.47 1.61 0.14
CA TYR A 256 -8.10 0.32 0.40
C TYR A 256 -9.46 0.21 -0.27
N GLN A 257 -9.93 -1.03 -0.43
CA GLN A 257 -11.30 -1.39 -0.77
C GLN A 257 -11.76 -2.57 0.09
N ASP A 258 -13.04 -2.96 -0.04
CA ASP A 258 -13.63 -4.11 0.65
C ASP A 258 -13.46 -4.10 2.18
N ASN A 259 -13.49 -2.90 2.78
CA ASN A 259 -13.25 -2.60 4.20
C ASN A 259 -11.82 -2.99 4.66
N GLY A 260 -10.81 -2.81 3.81
CA GLY A 260 -9.41 -3.05 4.14
C GLY A 260 -8.87 -4.41 3.71
N ARG A 261 -9.69 -5.25 3.07
CA ARG A 261 -9.27 -6.59 2.59
C ARG A 261 -8.34 -6.56 1.38
N THR A 262 -8.41 -5.49 0.60
CA THR A 262 -7.56 -5.26 -0.58
C THR A 262 -7.03 -3.84 -0.53
N LEU A 263 -5.72 -3.69 -0.77
CA LEU A 263 -4.93 -2.52 -0.43
C LEU A 263 -4.24 -1.97 -1.68
N ARG A 264 -4.30 -0.64 -1.88
CA ARG A 264 -3.67 0.05 -3.02
C ARG A 264 -2.23 0.36 -2.67
N ILE A 265 -1.31 -0.27 -3.37
CA ILE A 265 0.12 0.01 -3.23
C ILE A 265 0.51 1.10 -4.23
N ALA A 266 1.29 2.07 -3.79
CA ALA A 266 2.12 2.93 -4.62
C ALA A 266 3.56 2.45 -4.47
N ASP A 267 4.09 1.85 -5.54
CA ASP A 267 5.40 1.20 -5.54
C ASP A 267 6.38 2.04 -6.34
N SER A 268 7.51 2.36 -5.71
CA SER A 268 8.52 3.26 -6.29
C SER A 268 9.54 2.56 -7.19
N ALA A 269 9.55 1.22 -7.24
CA ALA A 269 10.59 0.45 -7.93
C ALA A 269 10.52 0.51 -9.46
N ASP A 270 9.31 0.50 -10.04
CA ASP A 270 9.10 0.54 -11.49
C ASP A 270 8.08 1.65 -11.86
N PRO A 271 8.52 2.75 -12.51
CA PRO A 271 7.62 3.83 -12.92
C PRO A 271 6.59 3.42 -14.00
N SER A 272 6.76 2.27 -14.67
CA SER A 272 5.76 1.71 -15.59
C SER A 272 4.66 0.91 -14.88
N LEU A 273 4.90 0.49 -13.63
CA LEU A 273 3.97 -0.20 -12.75
C LEU A 273 3.83 0.57 -11.41
N PRO A 274 3.49 1.87 -11.43
CA PRO A 274 3.63 2.76 -10.26
C PRO A 274 2.67 2.42 -9.10
N ALA A 275 1.64 1.61 -9.36
CA ALA A 275 0.67 1.20 -8.35
C ALA A 275 -0.15 -0.04 -8.74
N TYR A 276 -0.27 -1.01 -7.82
CA TYR A 276 -1.09 -2.23 -7.95
C TYR A 276 -2.07 -2.39 -6.76
N TRP A 277 -2.87 -3.47 -6.76
CA TRP A 277 -3.82 -3.81 -5.69
C TRP A 277 -3.49 -5.21 -5.16
N ILE A 278 -3.19 -5.33 -3.86
CA ILE A 278 -2.80 -6.59 -3.20
C ILE A 278 -3.79 -6.94 -2.09
N SER A 279 -3.97 -8.22 -1.74
CA SER A 279 -4.78 -8.56 -0.57
C SER A 279 -4.06 -8.17 0.74
N ALA A 280 -4.82 -7.87 1.80
CA ALA A 280 -4.26 -7.61 3.11
C ALA A 280 -3.56 -8.85 3.70
N ALA A 281 -3.97 -10.05 3.31
CA ALA A 281 -3.31 -11.29 3.73
C ALA A 281 -1.94 -11.45 3.06
N ASP A 282 -1.83 -11.16 1.76
CA ASP A 282 -0.55 -11.24 1.03
C ASP A 282 0.40 -10.15 1.52
N LEU A 283 -0.07 -8.90 1.69
CA LEU A 283 0.76 -7.86 2.29
C LEU A 283 1.21 -8.22 3.71
N ALA A 284 0.32 -8.74 4.56
CA ALA A 284 0.67 -9.17 5.92
C ALA A 284 1.76 -10.26 5.95
N ASN A 285 1.78 -11.17 4.96
CA ASN A 285 2.86 -12.14 4.79
C ASN A 285 4.15 -11.47 4.31
N TRP A 286 4.06 -10.52 3.37
CA TRP A 286 5.20 -9.83 2.78
C TRP A 286 5.95 -8.91 3.77
N ILE A 287 5.22 -8.31 4.72
CA ILE A 287 5.79 -7.52 5.82
C ILE A 287 6.23 -8.37 7.03
N ALA A 288 6.10 -9.70 6.98
CA ALA A 288 6.48 -10.56 8.10
C ALA A 288 7.94 -10.31 8.49
N THR A 289 8.22 -10.17 9.78
CA THR A 289 9.52 -9.77 10.37
C THR A 289 10.03 -8.35 10.04
N ARG A 290 9.33 -7.58 9.19
CA ARG A 290 9.78 -6.27 8.67
C ARG A 290 8.90 -5.09 9.09
N GLY A 291 7.57 -5.30 9.14
CA GLY A 291 6.59 -4.36 9.71
C GLY A 291 6.21 -3.13 8.88
N TYR A 292 5.41 -2.27 9.48
CA TYR A 292 4.80 -1.09 8.83
C TYR A 292 4.56 0.08 9.79
N SER A 293 4.40 1.27 9.23
CA SER A 293 4.15 2.56 9.88
C SER A 293 2.75 3.09 9.52
N ALA A 294 1.79 3.05 10.46
CA ALA A 294 0.41 3.53 10.27
C ALA A 294 -0.03 4.53 11.35
#